data_AF-A0A336NJC7-F1
#
_entry.id   AF-A0A336NJC7-F1
#
_cell.length_a   1.000
_cell.length_b   1.000
_cell.length_c   1.000
_cell.angle_alpha   90.00
_cell.angle_beta   90.00
_cell.angle_gamma   90.00
#
_symmetry.space_group_name_H-M   'P 1'
#
loop_
_entity.id
_entity.type
_entity.pdbx_description
1 polymer ?
#
loop_
_entity_poly.entity_id
_entity_poly.type
_entity_poly.pdbx_seq_one_letter_code
_entity_poly.pdbx_strand_id
1 'polypeptide(L)'
;MIKQSPSLPSLGMAGVFPLYHYLTPEEEKHLQKGSDGKVHVSLNGIFTPPYEAAVYAEQHAENKNVPLYFVVFPEADSAISELLVAGYQKFMENNFWGLTNSTQEAKDIMSRYGNTGLHFDAHSRGSLTGFNMMNSFKQEGVNDVAGNTTISFHGPAANVLAASGLLGYVSGGKQTTIGFDGHRFDVVSRLIGGNGYTYGTLPAGSNVWKEWLRVIMNPISSHTCLGDASDICKKRYGLSHREQKPLRRKK
;
A
#
# COMPACT_ATOMS: atom_id res chain seq x y z
N MET A 1 6.36 -29.11 -6.31
CA MET A 1 6.50 -27.78 -5.66
C MET A 1 5.18 -27.46 -5.00
N ILE A 2 5.16 -27.43 -3.66
CA ILE A 2 3.96 -27.15 -2.88
C ILE A 2 3.59 -25.68 -3.12
N LYS A 3 2.45 -25.45 -3.78
CA LYS A 3 1.83 -24.12 -3.86
C LYS A 3 1.37 -23.76 -2.43
N GLN A 4 2.21 -23.08 -1.66
CA GLN A 4 1.72 -22.35 -0.50
C GLN A 4 0.96 -21.15 -1.06
N SER A 5 -0.37 -21.17 -0.94
CA SER A 5 -1.16 -19.93 -1.02
C SER A 5 -0.57 -18.95 0.00
N PRO A 6 -0.41 -17.66 -0.35
CA PRO A 6 -0.25 -16.65 0.69
C PRO A 6 -1.45 -16.80 1.62
N SER A 7 -1.20 -16.93 2.92
CA SER A 7 -2.26 -16.84 3.91
C SER A 7 -2.32 -15.39 4.36
N LEU A 8 -3.48 -14.76 4.18
CA LEU A 8 -3.72 -13.39 4.62
C LEU A 8 -3.62 -13.36 6.15
N PRO A 9 -2.85 -12.47 6.80
CA PRO A 9 -2.91 -12.37 8.25
C PRO A 9 -3.95 -11.33 8.70
N SER A 10 -4.42 -11.50 9.94
CA SER A 10 -5.32 -10.58 10.65
C SER A 10 -4.66 -10.08 11.94
N LEU A 11 -4.80 -8.79 12.23
CA LEU A 11 -4.32 -8.14 13.45
C LEU A 11 -5.31 -8.25 14.60
N GLY A 12 -4.80 -8.53 15.80
CA GLY A 12 -5.50 -8.41 17.08
C GLY A 12 -4.78 -7.42 18.00
N MET A 13 -5.53 -6.70 18.85
CA MET A 13 -4.95 -5.75 19.80
C MET A 13 -4.74 -6.38 21.18
N ALA A 14 -3.49 -6.56 21.59
CA ALA A 14 -3.12 -6.68 23.00
C ALA A 14 -1.72 -6.09 23.25
N GLY A 15 -1.67 -4.89 23.85
CA GLY A 15 -0.43 -4.26 24.31
C GLY A 15 0.41 -3.56 23.24
N VAL A 16 1.67 -3.25 23.58
CA VAL A 16 2.63 -2.37 22.86
C VAL A 16 3.08 -2.93 21.48
N PHE A 17 2.60 -4.12 21.09
CA PHE A 17 3.00 -4.80 19.86
C PHE A 17 1.78 -5.36 19.11
N PRO A 18 1.70 -5.20 17.78
CA PRO A 18 0.64 -5.81 17.00
C PRO A 18 0.76 -7.34 17.03
N LEU A 19 -0.29 -8.01 17.53
CA LEU A 19 -0.41 -9.46 17.41
C LEU A 19 -1.09 -9.78 16.08
N TYR A 20 -0.61 -10.81 15.38
CA TYR A 20 -1.25 -11.28 14.15
C TYR A 20 -1.38 -12.80 14.15
N HIS A 21 -2.34 -13.30 13.38
CA HIS A 21 -2.45 -14.72 13.04
C HIS A 21 -2.74 -14.86 11.54
N TYR A 22 -2.32 -15.98 10.96
CA TYR A 22 -2.70 -16.33 9.59
C TYR A 22 -4.16 -16.78 9.56
N LEU A 23 -4.92 -16.26 8.60
CA LEU A 23 -6.29 -16.67 8.38
C LEU A 23 -6.35 -18.08 7.82
N THR A 24 -7.38 -18.80 8.22
CA THR A 24 -7.83 -20.01 7.54
C THR A 24 -8.47 -19.66 6.18
N PRO A 25 -8.55 -20.60 5.23
CA PRO A 25 -9.22 -20.37 3.95
C PRO A 25 -10.70 -19.96 4.08
N GLU A 26 -11.34 -20.29 5.21
CA GLU A 26 -12.72 -19.91 5.51
C GLU A 26 -12.81 -18.46 6.00
N GLU A 27 -11.90 -18.05 6.87
CA GLU A 27 -11.81 -16.67 7.35
C GLU A 27 -11.47 -15.69 6.21
N GLU A 28 -10.58 -16.08 5.29
CA GLU A 28 -10.26 -15.29 4.09
C GLU A 28 -11.48 -15.02 3.20
N LYS A 29 -12.49 -15.90 3.26
CA LYS A 29 -13.76 -15.74 2.52
C LYS A 29 -14.78 -14.88 3.26
N HIS A 30 -14.59 -14.67 4.56
CA HIS A 30 -15.55 -14.01 5.43
C HIS A 30 -14.87 -12.93 6.30
N LEU A 31 -14.15 -12.04 5.63
CA LEU A 31 -13.50 -10.90 6.25
C LEU A 31 -14.56 -9.99 6.89
N GLN A 32 -14.26 -9.54 8.11
CA GLN A 32 -15.17 -8.75 8.90
C GLN A 32 -15.05 -7.27 8.55
N LYS A 33 -16.20 -6.60 8.50
CA LYS A 33 -16.26 -5.16 8.29
C LYS A 33 -16.00 -4.44 9.61
N GLY A 34 -15.31 -3.31 9.53
CA GLY A 34 -15.24 -2.33 10.61
C GLY A 34 -16.59 -1.66 10.86
N SER A 35 -16.63 -0.82 11.89
CA SER A 35 -17.82 -0.01 12.23
C SER A 35 -18.21 0.98 11.13
N ASP A 36 -17.31 1.28 10.20
CA ASP A 36 -17.55 2.09 8.99
C ASP A 36 -18.14 1.29 7.82
N GLY A 37 -18.42 -0.01 8.02
CA GLY A 37 -19.00 -0.89 7.02
C GLY A 37 -18.01 -1.35 5.94
N LYS A 38 -16.70 -1.19 6.15
CA LYS A 38 -15.67 -1.60 5.20
C LYS A 38 -14.76 -2.69 5.75
N VAL A 39 -14.32 -3.58 4.88
CA VAL A 39 -13.16 -4.44 5.14
C VAL A 39 -11.90 -3.60 4.92
N HIS A 40 -10.94 -3.62 5.86
CA HIS A 40 -9.71 -2.84 5.79
C HIS A 40 -8.52 -3.76 5.51
N VAL A 41 -7.84 -3.55 4.39
CA VAL A 41 -6.72 -4.39 3.96
C VAL A 41 -5.50 -3.52 3.64
N SER A 42 -4.37 -3.82 4.27
CA SER A 42 -3.09 -3.18 3.97
C SER A 42 -2.30 -4.00 2.94
N LEU A 43 -1.84 -3.35 1.88
CA LEU A 43 -0.93 -3.89 0.90
C LEU A 43 0.48 -3.42 1.27
N ASN A 44 1.23 -4.27 1.99
CA ASN A 44 2.60 -3.96 2.36
C ASN A 44 3.51 -3.99 1.12
N GLY A 45 4.41 -3.02 0.97
CA GLY A 45 5.33 -2.98 -0.17
C GLY A 45 6.72 -3.50 0.14
N ILE A 46 7.11 -3.51 1.41
CA ILE A 46 8.49 -3.78 1.83
C ILE A 46 8.66 -5.29 2.00
N PHE A 47 9.80 -5.82 1.56
CA PHE A 47 10.18 -7.20 1.87
C PHE A 47 10.53 -7.29 3.35
N THR A 48 9.56 -7.71 4.15
CA THR A 48 9.69 -7.73 5.60
C THR A 48 9.00 -8.97 6.18
N PRO A 49 9.41 -9.41 7.37
CA PRO A 49 8.65 -10.38 8.14
C PRO A 49 7.20 -9.90 8.37
N PRO A 50 6.25 -10.82 8.59
CA PRO A 50 4.85 -10.48 8.81
C PRO A 50 4.62 -9.49 9.97
N TYR A 51 5.45 -9.55 11.02
CA TYR A 51 5.41 -8.60 12.14
C TYR A 51 5.58 -7.14 11.69
N GLU A 52 6.56 -6.87 10.84
CA GLU A 52 6.80 -5.50 10.36
C GLU A 52 5.68 -5.06 9.40
N ALA A 53 5.17 -6.00 8.58
CA ALA A 53 4.01 -5.73 7.73
C ALA A 53 2.76 -5.35 8.56
N ALA A 54 2.56 -6.02 9.71
CA ALA A 54 1.51 -5.69 10.67
C ALA A 54 1.68 -4.28 11.27
N VAL A 55 2.91 -3.87 11.60
CA VAL A 55 3.20 -2.50 12.07
C VAL A 55 2.82 -1.47 11.01
N TYR A 56 3.15 -1.69 9.73
CA TYR A 56 2.75 -0.78 8.66
C TYR A 56 1.23 -0.78 8.42
N ALA A 57 0.58 -1.93 8.53
CA ALA A 57 -0.88 -2.02 8.43
C ALA A 57 -1.57 -1.18 9.52
N GLU A 58 -1.11 -1.27 10.78
CA GLU A 58 -1.62 -0.44 11.86
C GLU A 58 -1.28 1.04 11.66
N GLN A 59 -0.05 1.36 11.26
CA GLN A 59 0.43 2.74 11.05
C GLN A 59 -0.42 3.50 10.02
N HIS A 60 -0.85 2.82 8.96
CA HIS A 60 -1.57 3.44 7.85
C HIS A 60 -3.10 3.40 8.03
N ALA A 61 -3.60 2.51 8.88
CA ALA A 61 -5.03 2.42 9.18
C ALA A 61 -5.57 3.72 9.78
N GLU A 62 -6.62 4.25 9.16
CA GLU A 62 -7.33 5.43 9.67
C GLU A 62 -8.05 5.13 10.99
N ASN A 63 -8.56 3.91 11.15
CA ASN A 63 -9.17 3.43 12.39
C ASN A 63 -8.48 2.14 12.85
N LYS A 64 -7.73 2.22 13.95
CA LYS A 64 -7.02 1.08 14.53
C LYS A 64 -7.92 0.14 15.34
N ASN A 65 -9.18 0.52 15.57
CA ASN A 65 -10.14 -0.25 16.38
C ASN A 65 -11.05 -1.16 15.54
N VAL A 66 -10.75 -1.37 14.26
CA VAL A 66 -11.48 -2.28 13.37
C VAL A 66 -10.62 -3.49 13.03
N PRO A 67 -11.20 -4.60 12.55
CA PRO A 67 -10.41 -5.70 11.99
C PRO A 67 -9.51 -5.20 10.87
N LEU A 68 -8.19 -5.40 11.01
CA LEU A 68 -7.19 -5.05 10.01
C LEU A 68 -6.60 -6.33 9.42
N TYR A 69 -6.64 -6.42 8.10
CA TYR A 69 -5.99 -7.48 7.33
C TYR A 69 -4.80 -6.92 6.58
N PHE A 70 -3.84 -7.75 6.22
CA PHE A 70 -2.73 -7.29 5.41
C PHE A 70 -2.20 -8.37 4.48
N VAL A 71 -1.60 -7.97 3.37
CA VAL A 71 -0.93 -8.89 2.45
C VAL A 71 0.57 -8.81 2.71
N VAL A 72 1.19 -9.93 3.05
CA VAL A 72 2.62 -10.01 3.34
C VAL A 72 3.39 -10.38 2.07
N PHE A 73 4.52 -9.71 1.86
CA PHE A 73 5.52 -10.14 0.90
C PHE A 73 6.69 -10.73 1.67
N PRO A 74 6.87 -12.06 1.64
CA PRO A 74 7.95 -12.70 2.39
C PRO A 74 9.30 -12.14 1.96
N GLU A 75 10.22 -12.06 2.93
CA GLU A 75 11.58 -11.57 2.76
C GLU A 75 12.27 -12.34 1.62
N ALA A 76 12.91 -11.61 0.70
CA ALA A 76 13.76 -12.25 -0.31
C ALA A 76 15.07 -12.68 0.35
N ASP A 77 15.58 -13.87 0.00
CA ASP A 77 16.81 -14.51 0.53
C ASP A 77 18.12 -13.74 0.26
N SER A 78 18.09 -12.42 0.09
CA SER A 78 19.32 -11.61 0.02
C SER A 78 19.15 -10.23 0.67
N ALA A 79 19.98 -10.03 1.69
CA ALA A 79 20.15 -8.79 2.42
C ALA A 79 20.57 -7.63 1.48
N ILE A 80 19.70 -6.63 1.36
CA ILE A 80 19.97 -5.26 0.90
C ILE A 80 20.31 -5.02 -0.61
N SER A 81 20.76 -5.99 -1.41
CA SER A 81 21.89 -5.60 -2.30
C SER A 81 21.76 -5.63 -3.83
N GLU A 82 20.64 -5.91 -4.50
CA GLU A 82 20.56 -5.65 -5.95
C GLU A 82 19.28 -4.92 -6.38
N LEU A 83 19.35 -3.60 -6.21
CA LEU A 83 18.60 -2.59 -6.96
C LEU A 83 17.18 -2.28 -6.43
N LEU A 84 17.10 -1.33 -5.48
CA LEU A 84 15.88 -0.52 -5.27
C LEU A 84 15.41 0.22 -6.55
N VAL A 85 16.14 0.11 -7.67
CA VAL A 85 15.71 0.53 -9.01
C VAL A 85 15.50 -0.63 -9.99
N ALA A 86 16.28 -1.72 -10.01
CA ALA A 86 16.09 -2.89 -10.93
C ALA A 86 15.42 -4.09 -10.31
N GLY A 87 15.44 -4.31 -9.00
CA GLY A 87 14.41 -5.10 -8.35
C GLY A 87 13.05 -4.44 -8.59
N TYR A 88 12.96 -3.11 -8.48
CA TYR A 88 11.78 -2.35 -8.89
C TYR A 88 11.49 -2.51 -10.39
N GLN A 89 12.38 -2.20 -11.33
CA GLN A 89 12.10 -2.36 -12.78
C GLN A 89 11.85 -3.83 -13.19
N LYS A 90 12.72 -4.78 -12.84
CA LYS A 90 12.66 -6.19 -13.27
C LYS A 90 11.48 -6.95 -12.66
N PHE A 91 11.05 -6.59 -11.44
CA PHE A 91 9.92 -7.25 -10.77
C PHE A 91 8.58 -6.51 -10.98
N MET A 92 8.60 -5.22 -11.40
CA MET A 92 7.39 -4.44 -11.69
C MET A 92 6.99 -4.40 -13.16
N GLU A 93 7.91 -4.61 -14.11
CA GLU A 93 7.57 -4.80 -15.53
C GLU A 93 6.92 -6.17 -15.79
N ASN A 94 6.47 -6.87 -14.75
CA ASN A 94 5.94 -8.25 -14.77
C ASN A 94 4.62 -8.46 -15.53
N ASN A 95 4.26 -7.58 -16.47
CA ASN A 95 3.35 -7.95 -17.56
C ASN A 95 3.93 -9.03 -18.50
N PHE A 96 5.19 -9.47 -18.29
CA PHE A 96 5.80 -10.55 -19.07
C PHE A 96 5.54 -11.98 -18.55
N TRP A 97 5.15 -12.18 -17.27
CA TRP A 97 5.06 -13.52 -16.64
C TRP A 97 3.75 -13.83 -15.89
N GLY A 98 2.81 -12.89 -15.80
CA GLY A 98 1.53 -13.05 -15.08
C GLY A 98 1.45 -12.30 -13.75
N LEU A 99 0.29 -12.29 -13.11
CA LEU A 99 0.08 -11.58 -11.83
C LEU A 99 0.87 -12.25 -10.71
N THR A 100 1.44 -11.44 -9.81
CA THR A 100 2.01 -11.96 -8.56
C THR A 100 0.91 -12.51 -7.65
N ASN A 101 1.22 -13.46 -6.76
CA ASN A 101 0.23 -14.02 -5.82
C ASN A 101 -0.48 -12.93 -5.01
N SER A 102 0.25 -11.92 -4.53
CA SER A 102 -0.32 -10.78 -3.79
C SER A 102 -1.22 -9.89 -4.65
N THR A 103 -0.94 -9.77 -5.94
CA THR A 103 -1.84 -9.06 -6.87
C THR A 103 -3.13 -9.84 -7.11
N GLN A 104 -3.02 -11.17 -7.27
CA GLN A 104 -4.20 -12.03 -7.39
C GLN A 104 -5.05 -11.99 -6.11
N GLU A 105 -4.42 -12.05 -4.94
CA GLU A 105 -5.10 -11.96 -3.65
C GLU A 105 -5.82 -10.60 -3.47
N ALA A 106 -5.15 -9.49 -3.77
CA ALA A 106 -5.79 -8.17 -3.76
C ALA A 106 -6.99 -8.11 -4.73
N LYS A 107 -6.86 -8.71 -5.91
CA LYS A 107 -7.92 -8.81 -6.91
C LYS A 107 -9.11 -9.64 -6.43
N ASP A 108 -8.86 -10.76 -5.78
CA ASP A 108 -9.91 -11.61 -5.22
C ASP A 108 -10.63 -10.92 -4.05
N ILE A 109 -9.91 -10.14 -3.24
CA ILE A 109 -10.50 -9.29 -2.20
C ILE A 109 -11.37 -8.20 -2.82
N MET A 110 -10.88 -7.47 -3.83
CA MET A 110 -11.67 -6.43 -4.50
C MET A 110 -12.92 -7.00 -5.17
N SER A 111 -12.82 -8.17 -5.81
CA SER A 111 -13.98 -8.83 -6.43
C SER A 111 -15.07 -9.17 -5.42
N ARG A 112 -14.69 -9.53 -4.19
CA ARG A 112 -15.63 -9.93 -3.12
C ARG A 112 -16.22 -8.73 -2.39
N TYR A 113 -15.41 -7.74 -2.04
CA TYR A 113 -15.80 -6.67 -1.12
C TYR A 113 -15.90 -5.29 -1.77
N GLY A 114 -15.40 -5.10 -2.99
CA GLY A 114 -15.25 -3.78 -3.59
C GLY A 114 -16.57 -3.03 -3.82
N ASN A 115 -17.67 -3.75 -4.06
CA ASN A 115 -19.01 -3.14 -4.15
C ASN A 115 -19.75 -3.08 -2.81
N THR A 116 -19.32 -3.83 -1.80
CA THR A 116 -20.03 -3.94 -0.51
C THR A 116 -19.37 -3.13 0.60
N GLY A 117 -18.14 -2.66 0.41
CA GLY A 117 -17.39 -1.80 1.34
C GLY A 117 -15.98 -2.33 1.55
N LEU A 118 -15.00 -1.65 0.95
CA LEU A 118 -13.59 -2.03 1.01
C LEU A 118 -12.70 -0.79 1.15
N HIS A 119 -11.67 -0.89 1.99
CA HIS A 119 -10.58 0.06 2.07
C HIS A 119 -9.25 -0.65 1.84
N PHE A 120 -8.43 -0.08 0.96
CA PHE A 120 -7.03 -0.45 0.83
C PHE A 120 -6.12 0.68 1.30
N ASP A 121 -5.24 0.37 2.24
CA ASP A 121 -4.01 1.14 2.46
C ASP A 121 -2.88 0.46 1.70
N ALA A 122 -2.06 1.21 0.97
CA ALA A 122 -0.96 0.63 0.22
C ALA A 122 0.30 1.46 0.37
N HIS A 123 1.34 0.83 0.92
CA HIS A 123 2.61 1.49 1.20
C HIS A 123 3.68 1.09 0.18
N SER A 124 4.52 2.04 -0.24
CA SER A 124 5.71 1.74 -1.06
C SER A 124 5.33 0.95 -2.34
N ARG A 125 5.97 -0.20 -2.59
CA ARG A 125 5.62 -1.13 -3.68
C ARG A 125 4.20 -1.71 -3.58
N GLY A 126 3.58 -1.78 -2.41
CA GLY A 126 2.20 -2.28 -2.25
C GLY A 126 1.20 -1.44 -3.04
N SER A 127 1.50 -0.15 -3.27
CA SER A 127 0.73 0.70 -4.19
C SER A 127 0.72 0.17 -5.64
N LEU A 128 1.77 -0.51 -6.07
CA LEU A 128 1.83 -1.18 -7.38
C LEU A 128 1.06 -2.47 -7.39
N THR A 129 0.96 -3.18 -6.27
CA THR A 129 0.05 -4.32 -6.12
C THR A 129 -1.39 -3.86 -6.37
N GLY A 130 -1.79 -2.76 -5.72
CA GLY A 130 -3.10 -2.13 -5.97
C GLY A 130 -3.26 -1.64 -7.41
N PHE A 131 -2.24 -1.01 -7.99
CA PHE A 131 -2.25 -0.58 -9.39
C PHE A 131 -2.43 -1.75 -10.36
N ASN A 132 -1.63 -2.81 -10.22
CA ASN A 132 -1.63 -3.98 -11.08
C ASN A 132 -2.93 -4.78 -10.95
N MET A 133 -3.50 -4.86 -9.74
CA MET A 133 -4.83 -5.41 -9.50
C MET A 133 -5.88 -4.68 -10.34
N MET A 134 -5.94 -3.35 -10.25
CA MET A 134 -6.92 -2.57 -11.02
C MET A 134 -6.65 -2.63 -12.53
N ASN A 135 -5.38 -2.67 -12.94
CA ASN A 135 -5.00 -2.80 -14.33
C ASN A 135 -5.37 -4.18 -14.91
N SER A 136 -5.27 -5.25 -14.12
CA SER A 136 -5.72 -6.59 -14.52
C SER A 136 -7.22 -6.63 -14.82
N PHE A 137 -8.07 -6.08 -13.94
CA PHE A 137 -9.50 -5.97 -14.24
C PHE A 137 -9.76 -5.20 -15.54
N LYS A 138 -9.03 -4.11 -15.76
CA LYS A 138 -9.13 -3.34 -17.01
C LYS A 138 -8.73 -4.15 -18.25
N GLN A 139 -7.64 -4.89 -18.20
CA GLN A 139 -7.19 -5.75 -19.30
C GLN A 139 -8.20 -6.86 -19.60
N GLU A 140 -8.92 -7.34 -18.59
CA GLU A 140 -9.99 -8.35 -18.72
C GLU A 140 -11.34 -7.75 -19.12
N GLY A 141 -11.44 -6.43 -19.28
CA GLY A 141 -12.71 -5.75 -19.58
C GLY A 141 -13.68 -5.69 -18.40
N VAL A 142 -13.26 -6.07 -17.19
CA VAL A 142 -14.08 -6.07 -15.98
C VAL A 142 -14.16 -4.66 -15.40
N ASN A 143 -15.38 -4.15 -15.24
CA ASN A 143 -15.69 -2.87 -14.62
C ASN A 143 -16.80 -3.03 -13.56
N ASP A 144 -17.07 -1.96 -12.84
CA ASP A 144 -18.08 -1.90 -11.76
C ASP A 144 -17.93 -2.96 -10.64
N VAL A 145 -16.68 -3.25 -10.26
CA VAL A 145 -16.34 -4.16 -9.15
C VAL A 145 -15.86 -3.43 -7.89
N ALA A 146 -15.64 -2.12 -7.98
CA ALA A 146 -15.03 -1.30 -6.93
C ALA A 146 -15.89 -0.08 -6.52
N GLY A 147 -17.21 -0.15 -6.68
CA GLY A 147 -18.12 0.98 -6.49
C GLY A 147 -18.14 1.57 -5.08
N ASN A 148 -17.84 0.76 -4.05
CA ASN A 148 -17.74 1.17 -2.65
C ASN A 148 -16.32 0.96 -2.09
N THR A 149 -15.30 1.02 -2.98
CA THR A 149 -13.90 0.90 -2.61
C THR A 149 -13.24 2.26 -2.42
N THR A 150 -12.48 2.40 -1.34
CA THR A 150 -11.58 3.54 -1.13
C THR A 150 -10.14 3.06 -1.06
N ILE A 151 -9.20 3.87 -1.55
CA ILE A 151 -7.78 3.51 -1.59
C ILE A 151 -6.94 4.69 -1.10
N SER A 152 -5.98 4.42 -0.21
CA SER A 152 -4.96 5.35 0.27
C SER A 152 -3.57 4.81 -0.04
N PHE A 153 -2.72 5.66 -0.59
CA PHE A 153 -1.35 5.37 -0.96
C PHE A 153 -0.38 6.16 -0.08
N HIS A 154 0.57 5.46 0.54
CA HIS A 154 1.58 6.03 1.43
C HIS A 154 2.98 5.79 0.84
N GLY A 155 3.69 6.87 0.49
CA GLY A 155 5.00 6.78 -0.17
C GLY A 155 4.99 5.91 -1.44
N PRO A 156 3.96 6.03 -2.32
CA PRO A 156 3.70 5.02 -3.34
C PRO A 156 4.74 4.98 -4.45
N ALA A 157 5.18 3.79 -4.80
CA ALA A 157 5.90 3.53 -6.04
C ALA A 157 5.01 3.52 -7.29
N ALA A 158 3.68 3.43 -7.13
CA ALA A 158 2.73 3.62 -8.22
C ALA A 158 2.46 5.10 -8.47
N ASN A 159 2.23 5.47 -9.73
CA ASN A 159 1.75 6.80 -10.06
C ASN A 159 0.29 6.97 -9.61
N VAL A 160 0.04 7.87 -8.66
CA VAL A 160 -1.26 8.05 -8.02
C VAL A 160 -2.32 8.52 -9.01
N LEU A 161 -1.94 9.41 -9.94
CA LEU A 161 -2.88 9.92 -10.94
C LEU A 161 -3.31 8.80 -11.90
N ALA A 162 -2.37 8.00 -12.39
CA ALA A 162 -2.69 6.84 -13.22
C ALA A 162 -3.56 5.82 -12.46
N ALA A 163 -3.22 5.54 -11.20
CA ALA A 163 -4.01 4.67 -10.33
C ALA A 163 -5.44 5.19 -10.12
N SER A 164 -5.63 6.50 -9.94
CA SER A 164 -6.98 7.10 -9.80
C SER A 164 -7.85 6.90 -11.05
N GLY A 165 -7.22 6.89 -12.25
CA GLY A 165 -7.90 6.58 -13.50
C GLY A 165 -8.30 5.11 -13.62
N LEU A 166 -7.46 4.19 -13.12
CA LEU A 166 -7.81 2.79 -13.04
C LEU A 166 -8.94 2.56 -12.04
N LEU A 167 -8.91 3.20 -10.86
CA LEU A 167 -10.00 3.15 -9.88
C LEU A 167 -11.31 3.68 -10.50
N GLY A 168 -11.23 4.78 -11.24
CA GLY A 168 -12.36 5.32 -12.01
C GLY A 168 -12.95 4.29 -12.98
N TYR A 169 -12.10 3.55 -13.69
CA TYR A 169 -12.55 2.49 -14.60
C TYR A 169 -13.20 1.32 -13.84
N VAL A 170 -12.49 0.74 -12.86
CA VAL A 170 -12.97 -0.48 -12.17
C VAL A 170 -14.15 -0.24 -11.24
N SER A 171 -14.40 1.01 -10.84
CA SER A 171 -15.57 1.41 -10.04
C SER A 171 -16.77 1.86 -10.89
N GLY A 172 -16.68 1.81 -12.23
CA GLY A 172 -17.73 2.36 -13.09
C GLY A 172 -17.92 3.87 -12.92
N GLY A 173 -16.86 4.58 -12.54
CA GLY A 173 -16.85 6.03 -12.30
C GLY A 173 -17.32 6.46 -10.91
N LYS A 174 -17.72 5.53 -10.03
CA LYS A 174 -18.22 5.82 -8.68
C LYS A 174 -17.10 6.27 -7.74
N GLN A 175 -15.87 5.82 -7.98
CA GLN A 175 -14.68 6.15 -7.18
C GLN A 175 -13.60 6.67 -8.12
N THR A 176 -13.16 7.91 -7.92
CA THR A 176 -12.22 8.59 -8.84
C THR A 176 -11.03 9.22 -8.13
N THR A 177 -10.87 8.92 -6.84
CA THR A 177 -9.89 9.59 -5.99
C THR A 177 -9.11 8.56 -5.20
N ILE A 178 -7.80 8.78 -5.11
CA ILE A 178 -6.91 8.01 -4.24
C ILE A 178 -6.35 8.97 -3.18
N GLY A 179 -6.43 8.57 -1.92
CA GLY A 179 -5.72 9.25 -0.84
C GLY A 179 -4.22 9.12 -1.07
N PHE A 180 -3.47 10.20 -0.92
CA PHE A 180 -2.04 10.25 -1.19
C PHE A 180 -1.34 10.92 -0.02
N ASP A 181 -0.43 10.18 0.60
CA ASP A 181 0.51 10.69 1.57
C ASP A 181 1.93 10.48 1.04
N GLY A 182 2.65 11.55 0.77
CA GLY A 182 3.96 11.48 0.12
C GLY A 182 4.89 12.59 0.55
N HIS A 183 6.08 12.20 0.99
CA HIS A 183 7.08 13.16 1.44
C HIS A 183 7.96 13.68 0.28
N ARG A 184 8.32 14.96 0.32
CA ARG A 184 9.16 15.62 -0.70
C ARG A 184 10.49 14.92 -0.98
N PHE A 185 11.05 14.26 0.04
CA PHE A 185 12.38 13.64 -0.01
C PHE A 185 12.32 12.10 -0.06
N ASP A 186 11.14 11.52 -0.20
CA ASP A 186 10.97 10.10 -0.47
C ASP A 186 11.33 9.78 -1.92
N VAL A 187 12.50 9.17 -2.16
CA VAL A 187 12.96 8.82 -3.51
C VAL A 187 12.03 7.82 -4.22
N VAL A 188 11.36 6.93 -3.47
CA VAL A 188 10.44 5.94 -4.06
C VAL A 188 9.23 6.65 -4.63
N SER A 189 8.56 7.49 -3.83
CA SER A 189 7.38 8.19 -4.32
C SER A 189 7.69 9.20 -5.42
N ARG A 190 8.80 9.91 -5.28
CA ARG A 190 9.18 11.03 -6.16
C ARG A 190 9.75 10.58 -7.49
N LEU A 191 10.69 9.64 -7.47
CA LEU A 191 11.41 9.20 -8.67
C LEU A 191 10.75 7.98 -9.31
N ILE A 192 10.46 6.93 -8.52
CA ILE A 192 9.90 5.68 -9.04
C ILE A 192 8.43 5.87 -9.42
N GLY A 193 7.62 6.40 -8.50
CA GLY A 193 6.21 6.67 -8.76
C GLY A 193 5.96 7.92 -9.63
N GLY A 194 6.95 8.78 -9.80
CA GLY A 194 6.81 10.06 -10.49
C GLY A 194 5.75 10.97 -9.86
N ASN A 195 5.53 10.84 -8.55
CA ASN A 195 4.47 11.55 -7.85
C ASN A 195 4.90 12.93 -7.36
N GLY A 196 3.91 13.75 -7.04
CA GLY A 196 4.08 14.99 -6.27
C GLY A 196 4.55 14.72 -4.83
N TYR A 197 4.29 15.67 -3.93
CA TYR A 197 4.41 15.47 -2.48
C TYR A 197 3.33 16.30 -1.79
N THR A 198 3.04 15.97 -0.54
CA THR A 198 2.02 16.64 0.28
C THR A 198 2.64 17.39 1.47
N TYR A 199 3.85 17.00 1.87
CA TYR A 199 4.63 17.66 2.93
C TYR A 199 6.13 17.45 2.70
N GLY A 200 6.97 18.16 3.46
CA GLY A 200 8.41 18.18 3.20
C GLY A 200 9.29 18.64 4.35
N THR A 201 8.85 18.47 5.60
CA THR A 201 9.63 18.86 6.78
C THR A 201 10.86 17.95 6.91
N LEU A 202 12.03 18.55 7.18
CA LEU A 202 13.27 17.81 7.37
C LEU A 202 13.91 18.07 8.73
N PRO A 203 14.69 17.09 9.25
CA PRO A 203 15.58 17.34 10.37
C PRO A 203 16.60 18.41 10.01
N ALA A 204 16.95 19.26 10.98
CA ALA A 204 18.00 20.27 10.81
C ALA A 204 19.31 19.63 10.32
N GLY A 205 19.96 20.27 9.33
CA GLY A 205 21.20 19.78 8.73
C GLY A 205 21.06 18.60 7.76
N SER A 206 19.83 18.16 7.45
CA SER A 206 19.56 17.19 6.38
C SER A 206 19.48 17.84 5.01
N ASN A 207 19.59 17.04 3.95
CA ASN A 207 19.44 17.45 2.56
C ASN A 207 18.94 16.28 1.71
N VAL A 208 18.62 16.52 0.43
CA VAL A 208 18.07 15.51 -0.49
C VAL A 208 18.89 14.21 -0.49
N TRP A 209 20.20 14.31 -0.68
CA TRP A 209 21.08 13.13 -0.77
C TRP A 209 21.13 12.33 0.53
N LYS A 210 21.21 13.01 1.68
CA LYS A 210 21.16 12.36 2.99
C LYS A 210 19.84 11.64 3.22
N GLU A 211 18.73 12.24 2.78
CA GLU A 211 17.41 11.63 2.91
C GLU A 211 17.23 10.42 2.01
N TRP A 212 17.68 10.49 0.77
CA TRP A 212 17.63 9.35 -0.13
C TRP A 212 18.46 8.19 0.38
N LEU A 213 19.65 8.46 0.92
CA LEU A 213 20.46 7.44 1.59
C LEU A 213 19.75 6.87 2.82
N ARG A 214 19.05 7.70 3.60
CA ARG A 214 18.24 7.24 4.74
C ARG A 214 17.08 6.35 4.32
N VAL A 215 16.40 6.64 3.21
CA VAL A 215 15.33 5.77 2.68
C VAL A 215 15.87 4.37 2.38
N ILE A 216 17.11 4.27 1.93
CA ILE A 216 17.75 2.99 1.59
C ILE A 216 18.27 2.27 2.83
N MET A 217 18.89 2.99 3.76
CA MET A 217 19.71 2.39 4.82
C MET A 217 19.10 2.48 6.22
N ASN A 218 18.01 3.21 6.41
CA ASN A 218 17.47 3.49 7.74
C ASN A 218 15.97 3.16 7.84
N PRO A 219 15.54 2.42 8.89
CA PRO A 219 14.14 2.13 9.11
C PRO A 219 13.30 3.37 9.44
N ILE A 220 13.93 4.48 9.87
CA ILE A 220 13.27 5.77 10.14
C ILE A 220 13.70 6.77 9.06
N SER A 221 12.88 6.87 8.01
CA SER A 221 13.14 7.69 6.85
C SER A 221 11.90 8.44 6.40
N SER A 222 12.06 9.38 5.47
CA SER A 222 10.95 10.05 4.80
C SER A 222 10.02 9.10 4.03
N HIS A 223 10.43 7.85 3.79
CA HIS A 223 9.63 6.83 3.12
C HIS A 223 8.84 5.94 4.09
N THR A 224 9.30 5.79 5.34
CA THR A 224 8.62 4.96 6.35
C THR A 224 7.84 5.81 7.36
N CYS A 225 8.16 7.10 7.49
CA CYS A 225 7.51 8.04 8.39
C CYS A 225 6.30 8.75 7.76
N LEU A 226 5.28 7.97 7.42
CA LEU A 226 4.03 8.40 6.76
C LEU A 226 2.82 7.92 7.59
N GLY A 227 1.64 8.48 7.39
CA GLY A 227 0.44 8.17 8.19
C GLY A 227 0.63 8.48 9.69
N ASP A 228 0.04 7.64 10.57
CA ASP A 228 0.16 7.79 12.02
C ASP A 228 1.42 7.10 12.57
N ALA A 229 2.58 7.48 12.02
CA ALA A 229 3.87 6.97 12.43
C ALA A 229 4.28 7.42 13.84
N SER A 230 5.30 6.75 14.38
CA SER A 230 5.83 6.98 15.73
C SER A 230 6.26 8.44 16.01
N ASP A 231 6.38 8.80 17.30
CA ASP A 231 6.81 10.16 17.71
C ASP A 231 8.17 10.56 17.15
N ILE A 232 9.09 9.61 16.96
CA ILE A 232 10.39 9.91 16.35
C ILE A 232 10.23 10.32 14.88
N CYS A 233 9.27 9.72 14.16
CA CYS A 233 8.91 10.14 12.81
C CYS A 233 8.32 11.56 12.83
N LYS A 234 7.35 11.82 13.73
CA LYS A 234 6.70 13.14 13.86
C LYS A 234 7.70 14.26 14.20
N LYS A 235 8.67 13.98 15.09
CA LYS A 235 9.75 14.92 15.44
C LYS A 235 10.71 15.19 14.29
N ARG A 236 10.98 14.21 13.44
CA ARG A 236 11.96 14.32 12.34
C ARG A 236 11.37 14.88 11.06
N TYR A 237 10.18 14.43 10.68
CA TYR A 237 9.56 14.69 9.38
C TYR A 237 8.23 15.44 9.49
N GLY A 238 7.86 15.90 10.69
CA GLY A 238 6.59 16.56 10.94
C GLY A 238 5.41 15.59 10.90
N LEU A 239 4.21 16.16 10.99
CA LEU A 239 2.98 15.40 10.80
C LEU A 239 2.81 15.10 9.31
N SER A 240 2.49 13.84 9.01
CA SER A 240 2.08 13.42 7.67
C SER A 240 0.85 14.22 7.21
N HIS A 241 0.72 14.39 5.89
CA HIS A 241 -0.41 15.09 5.30
C HIS A 241 -0.99 14.28 4.14
N ARG A 242 -2.13 13.63 4.38
CA ARG A 242 -2.86 12.90 3.35
C ARG A 242 -3.72 13.88 2.54
N GLU A 243 -3.47 13.95 1.24
CA GLU A 243 -4.31 14.68 0.28
C GLU A 243 -5.15 13.72 -0.57
N GLN A 244 -6.34 14.14 -0.97
CA GLN A 244 -7.13 13.41 -1.96
C GLN A 244 -6.66 13.79 -3.37
N LYS A 245 -6.22 12.81 -4.18
CA LYS A 245 -5.82 13.01 -5.58
C LYS A 245 -6.92 12.53 -6.52
N PRO A 246 -7.73 13.44 -7.08
CA PRO A 246 -8.80 13.07 -7.99
C PRO A 246 -8.24 12.77 -9.39
N LEU A 247 -9.00 11.98 -10.15
CA LEU A 247 -8.85 11.85 -11.59
C LEU A 247 -8.89 13.24 -12.22
N ARG A 248 -7.83 13.63 -12.94
CA ARG A 248 -7.87 14.86 -13.73
C ARG A 248 -9.01 14.76 -14.74
N ARG A 249 -10.05 15.59 -14.58
CA ARG A 249 -10.99 15.86 -15.68
C ARG A 249 -10.16 16.31 -16.88
N LYS A 250 -10.35 15.67 -18.03
CA LYS A 250 -9.86 16.20 -19.31
C LYS A 250 -10.38 17.64 -19.41
N LYS A 251 -9.46 18.60 -19.49
CA LYS A 251 -9.80 19.92 -20.03
C LYS A 251 -10.07 19.76 -21.52
#